data_AF-A0A1G7ZKH1-F1
#
_entry.id   AF-A0A1G7ZKH1-F1
#
_cell.length_a   1.000
_cell.length_b   1.000
_cell.length_c   1.000
_cell.angle_alpha   90.00
_cell.angle_beta   90.00
_cell.angle_gamma   90.00
#
_symmetry.space_group_name_H-M   'P 1'
#
loop_
_entity.id
_entity.type
_entity.pdbx_description
1 polymer ?
#
loop_
_entity_poly.entity_id
_entity_poly.type
_entity_poly.pdbx_seq_one_letter_code
_entity_poly.pdbx_strand_id
1 'polypeptide(L)'
;MAQKKLSTMNMVYGLGAAIVIVGALFKIQHWPYGSLILTIGMIVEALVFTLSAFEKQGDDLDWSLVYPELAGGQTLGSKKKALEEPKDAEGMLSKKLDNLLKDAKIDGALMASLGDSIKNFEGAAKGISPTVDGMQAQKKYSEEMSLAAAQMESLNSLYKVQMESANRQAAINEEAVENATKLKEQMQSLASNLSSLNGVYGGMLSAMNKN
;
A
#
# COMPACT_ATOMS: atom_id res chain seq x y z
N MET A 1 -27.99 -21.92 25.26
CA MET A 1 -27.50 -21.46 23.93
C MET A 1 -28.50 -20.46 23.39
N ALA A 2 -28.24 -19.16 23.56
CA ALA A 2 -29.12 -18.12 23.03
C ALA A 2 -28.86 -17.99 21.52
N GLN A 3 -29.81 -18.39 20.69
CA GLN A 3 -29.77 -18.10 19.26
C GLN A 3 -29.84 -16.58 19.08
N LYS A 4 -28.69 -15.98 18.78
CA LYS A 4 -28.55 -14.58 18.40
C LYS A 4 -29.33 -14.38 17.09
N LYS A 5 -30.60 -13.97 17.18
CA LYS A 5 -31.32 -13.45 16.02
C LYS A 5 -30.47 -12.32 15.46
N LEU A 6 -29.90 -12.51 14.27
CA LEU A 6 -29.29 -11.42 13.52
C LEU A 6 -30.36 -10.34 13.41
N SER A 7 -30.14 -9.20 14.08
CA SER A 7 -31.01 -8.04 13.92
C SER A 7 -31.05 -7.77 12.42
N THR A 8 -32.24 -7.75 11.83
CA THR A 8 -32.46 -7.50 10.40
C THR A 8 -31.71 -6.24 9.93
N MET A 9 -31.46 -5.30 10.85
CA MET A 9 -30.65 -4.11 10.61
C MET A 9 -29.18 -4.40 10.35
N ASN A 10 -28.53 -5.31 11.09
CA ASN A 10 -27.15 -5.70 10.83
C ASN A 10 -26.98 -6.32 9.44
N MET A 11 -28.01 -7.01 8.94
CA MET A 11 -28.02 -7.54 7.58
C MET A 11 -28.15 -6.43 6.54
N VAL A 12 -29.01 -5.43 6.78
CA VAL A 12 -29.16 -4.26 5.89
C VAL A 12 -27.88 -3.42 5.85
N TYR A 13 -27.23 -3.18 7.00
CA TYR A 13 -25.92 -2.52 7.07
C TYR A 13 -24.84 -3.30 6.30
N GLY A 14 -24.77 -4.62 6.51
CA GLY A 14 -23.80 -5.47 5.80
C GLY A 14 -24.03 -5.52 4.29
N LEU A 15 -25.29 -5.49 3.84
CA LEU A 15 -25.65 -5.56 2.43
C LEU A 15 -25.41 -4.22 1.71
N GLY A 16 -25.67 -3.08 2.38
CA GLY A 16 -25.32 -1.75 1.87
C GLY A 16 -23.81 -1.60 1.66
N ALA A 17 -23.02 -1.95 2.69
CA ALA A 17 -21.57 -1.91 2.63
C ALA A 17 -21.00 -2.82 1.52
N ALA A 18 -21.56 -4.01 1.31
CA ALA A 18 -21.14 -4.91 0.25
C ALA A 18 -21.30 -4.28 -1.15
N ILE A 19 -22.40 -3.58 -1.41
CA ILE A 19 -22.65 -2.92 -2.71
C ILE A 19 -21.62 -1.79 -2.94
N VAL A 20 -21.29 -1.02 -1.89
CA VAL A 20 -20.28 0.04 -1.96
C VAL A 20 -18.89 -0.53 -2.26
N ILE A 21 -18.49 -1.62 -1.58
CA ILE A 21 -17.20 -2.27 -1.80
C ILE A 21 -17.09 -2.79 -3.24
N VAL A 22 -18.15 -3.40 -3.77
CA VAL A 22 -18.18 -3.86 -5.18
C VAL A 22 -18.07 -2.68 -6.15
N GLY A 23 -18.77 -1.58 -5.90
CA GLY A 23 -18.66 -0.36 -6.70
C GLY A 23 -17.26 0.25 -6.68
N ALA A 24 -16.62 0.28 -5.51
CA ALA A 24 -15.25 0.76 -5.35
C ALA A 24 -14.24 -0.14 -6.09
N LEU A 25 -14.41 -1.46 -6.01
CA LEU A 25 -13.60 -2.43 -6.74
C LEU A 25 -13.67 -2.20 -8.26
N PHE A 26 -14.88 -2.03 -8.82
CA PHE A 26 -15.06 -1.78 -10.25
C PHE A 26 -14.42 -0.46 -10.68
N LYS A 27 -14.46 0.57 -9.83
CA LYS A 27 -13.81 1.86 -10.11
C LYS A 27 -12.28 1.77 -10.10
N ILE A 28 -11.69 1.02 -9.17
CA ILE A 28 -10.23 0.80 -9.10
C ILE A 28 -9.75 -0.06 -10.30
N GLN A 29 -10.51 -1.09 -10.67
CA GLN A 29 -10.18 -1.96 -11.80
C GLN A 29 -10.49 -1.37 -13.19
N HIS A 30 -11.00 -0.13 -13.25
CA HIS A 30 -11.38 0.57 -14.50
C HIS A 30 -12.37 -0.23 -15.36
N TRP A 31 -13.22 -1.04 -14.74
CA TRP A 31 -14.23 -1.81 -15.45
C TRP A 31 -15.37 -0.90 -15.93
N PRO A 32 -16.01 -1.22 -17.07
CA PRO A 32 -17.14 -0.44 -17.57
C PRO A 32 -18.24 -0.37 -16.50
N TYR A 33 -18.91 0.78 -16.42
CA TYR A 33 -19.95 1.08 -15.41
C TYR A 33 -19.47 1.22 -13.96
N GLY A 34 -18.17 1.21 -13.66
CA GLY A 34 -17.67 1.35 -12.28
C GLY A 34 -18.12 2.64 -11.56
N SER A 35 -18.13 3.78 -12.26
CA SER A 35 -18.66 5.03 -11.70
C SER A 35 -20.17 4.97 -11.41
N LEU A 36 -20.94 4.27 -12.25
CA LEU A 36 -22.39 4.12 -12.08
C LEU A 36 -22.71 3.25 -10.86
N ILE A 37 -22.07 2.09 -10.75
CA ILE A 37 -22.27 1.15 -9.63
C ILE A 37 -21.83 1.80 -8.31
N LEU A 38 -20.70 2.52 -8.31
CA LEU A 38 -20.26 3.25 -7.11
C LEU A 38 -21.26 4.34 -6.70
N THR A 39 -21.80 5.09 -7.67
CA THR A 39 -22.79 6.15 -7.37
C THR A 39 -24.05 5.56 -6.74
N ILE A 40 -24.53 4.42 -7.26
CA ILE A 40 -25.68 3.71 -6.68
C ILE A 40 -25.35 3.22 -5.27
N GLY A 41 -24.17 2.62 -5.05
CA GLY A 41 -23.73 2.16 -3.74
C GLY A 41 -23.69 3.30 -2.71
N MET A 42 -23.12 4.45 -3.07
CA MET A 42 -23.05 5.62 -2.18
C MET A 42 -24.44 6.17 -1.81
N ILE A 43 -25.41 6.12 -2.72
CA ILE A 43 -26.80 6.52 -2.44
C ILE A 43 -27.47 5.54 -1.49
N VAL A 44 -27.28 4.23 -1.70
CA VAL A 44 -27.80 3.18 -0.79
C VAL A 44 -27.24 3.37 0.61
N GLU A 45 -25.93 3.62 0.74
CA GLU A 45 -25.27 3.82 2.03
C GLU A 45 -25.78 5.08 2.74
N ALA A 46 -25.99 6.18 2.01
CA ALA A 46 -26.57 7.39 2.57
C ALA A 46 -27.98 7.17 3.16
N LEU A 47 -28.82 6.37 2.49
CA LEU A 47 -30.15 6.02 2.98
C LEU A 47 -30.08 5.13 4.23
N VAL A 48 -29.20 4.13 4.23
CA VAL A 48 -29.00 3.22 5.36
C VAL A 48 -28.50 3.97 6.60
N PHE A 49 -27.52 4.86 6.45
CA PHE A 49 -27.03 5.71 7.55
C PHE A 49 -28.10 6.67 8.07
N THR A 50 -28.92 7.24 7.18
CA THR A 50 -30.00 8.13 7.58
C THR A 50 -31.05 7.40 8.41
N LEU A 51 -31.41 6.16 8.03
CA LEU A 51 -32.34 5.33 8.80
C LEU A 51 -31.72 4.89 10.14
N SER A 52 -30.42 4.59 10.16
CA SER A 52 -29.67 4.25 11.38
C SER A 52 -29.72 5.33 12.46
N ALA A 53 -29.67 6.61 12.04
CA ALA A 53 -29.70 7.73 12.96
C ALA A 53 -31.02 7.85 13.76
N PHE A 54 -32.10 7.23 13.28
CA PHE A 54 -33.39 7.17 13.98
C PHE A 54 -33.56 5.92 14.85
N GLU A 55 -32.60 4.97 14.82
CA GLU A 55 -32.61 3.83 15.71
C GLU A 55 -32.01 4.19 17.07
N LYS A 56 -32.72 3.83 18.13
CA LYS A 56 -32.24 3.96 19.50
C LYS A 56 -31.08 2.98 19.71
N GLN A 57 -29.90 3.50 20.05
CA GLN A 57 -28.73 2.69 20.42
C GLN A 57 -29.19 1.62 21.44
N GLY A 58 -29.10 0.35 21.05
CA GLY A 58 -29.49 -0.77 21.90
C GLY A 58 -28.63 -0.81 23.15
N ASP A 59 -29.25 -1.15 24.29
CA ASP A 59 -28.60 -1.21 25.60
C ASP A 59 -27.25 -1.93 25.52
N ASP A 60 -26.23 -1.27 26.06
CA ASP A 60 -24.88 -1.81 26.15
C ASP A 60 -24.91 -3.16 26.86
N LEU A 61 -24.10 -4.09 26.35
CA LEU A 61 -23.93 -5.42 26.91
C LEU A 61 -23.61 -5.31 28.41
N ASP A 62 -24.41 -5.95 29.26
CA ASP A 62 -24.26 -5.84 30.72
C ASP A 62 -22.97 -6.53 31.19
N TRP A 63 -21.88 -5.77 31.22
CA TRP A 63 -20.55 -6.21 31.64
C TRP A 63 -20.50 -6.62 33.12
N SER A 64 -21.54 -6.31 33.90
CA SER A 64 -21.65 -6.74 35.31
C SER A 64 -21.79 -8.25 35.47
N LEU A 65 -22.21 -8.97 34.41
CA LEU A 65 -22.32 -10.42 34.43
C LEU A 65 -20.95 -11.13 34.37
N VAL A 66 -19.91 -10.44 33.90
CA VAL A 66 -18.56 -11.00 33.69
C VAL A 66 -17.54 -10.42 34.67
N TYR A 67 -17.75 -9.18 35.14
CA TYR A 67 -16.91 -8.54 36.16
C TYR A 67 -17.79 -7.87 37.23
N PRO A 68 -18.13 -8.59 38.32
CA PRO A 68 -18.96 -8.06 39.40
C PRO A 68 -18.33 -6.85 40.12
N GLU A 69 -17.01 -6.67 40.01
CA GLU A 69 -16.27 -5.50 40.53
C GLU A 69 -16.70 -4.16 39.87
N LEU A 70 -17.33 -4.19 38.70
CA LEU A 70 -17.85 -3.00 38.01
C LEU A 70 -19.32 -2.71 38.34
N ALA A 71 -20.01 -3.62 39.02
CA ALA A 71 -21.43 -3.47 39.39
C ALA A 71 -21.67 -2.32 40.41
N GLY A 72 -20.61 -1.81 41.04
CA GLY A 72 -20.68 -0.66 41.94
C GLY A 72 -20.55 0.71 41.27
N GLY A 73 -20.37 0.77 39.95
CA GLY A 73 -19.78 1.93 39.27
C GLY A 73 -20.55 2.53 38.09
N GLN A 74 -21.89 2.54 38.09
CA GLN A 74 -22.72 3.40 37.20
C GLN A 74 -24.19 3.28 37.68
N THR A 75 -24.95 4.32 38.02
CA THR A 75 -25.11 5.65 37.42
C THR A 75 -25.64 6.65 38.46
N LEU A 76 -25.12 7.88 38.46
CA LEU A 76 -25.86 9.04 38.92
C LEU A 76 -27.06 9.23 37.98
N GLY A 77 -28.24 8.79 38.39
CA GLY A 77 -29.44 8.97 37.59
C GLY A 77 -30.68 8.34 38.22
N SER A 78 -31.36 9.12 39.06
CA SER A 78 -32.74 8.88 39.53
C SER A 78 -32.97 7.76 40.55
N LYS A 79 -33.08 8.13 41.84
CA LYS A 79 -34.39 8.23 42.55
C LYS A 79 -34.19 8.62 44.01
N LYS A 80 -34.92 9.67 44.41
CA LYS A 80 -35.17 10.07 45.80
C LYS A 80 -35.75 8.89 46.59
N LYS A 81 -35.17 8.56 47.75
CA LYS A 81 -35.89 8.31 49.00
C LYS A 81 -34.93 8.39 50.18
N ALA A 82 -35.29 9.24 51.13
CA ALA A 82 -34.65 9.42 52.43
C ALA A 82 -34.65 8.10 53.21
N LEU A 83 -33.60 7.88 54.01
CA LEU A 83 -33.63 7.37 55.39
C LEU A 83 -32.17 7.22 55.90
N GLU A 84 -31.90 7.95 56.98
CA GLU A 84 -30.93 7.70 58.06
C GLU A 84 -29.41 7.75 57.76
N GLU A 85 -28.73 8.67 58.45
CA GLU A 85 -27.26 8.73 58.57
C GLU A 85 -26.72 7.47 59.26
N PRO A 86 -25.66 6.83 58.73
CA PRO A 86 -24.63 6.24 59.55
C PRO A 86 -23.36 7.07 59.38
N LYS A 87 -23.10 7.98 60.32
CA LYS A 87 -21.89 8.82 60.40
C LYS A 87 -20.55 8.03 60.53
N ASP A 88 -20.55 6.71 60.37
CA ASP A 88 -19.39 5.84 60.61
C ASP A 88 -18.77 5.21 59.35
N ALA A 89 -19.41 5.26 58.17
CA ALA A 89 -18.85 4.64 56.97
C ALA A 89 -17.86 5.56 56.22
N GLU A 90 -18.21 6.84 56.03
CA GLU A 90 -17.34 7.83 55.36
C GLU A 90 -16.13 8.20 56.22
N GLY A 91 -16.28 8.23 57.55
CA GLY A 91 -15.18 8.45 58.48
C GLY A 91 -14.17 7.30 58.50
N MET A 92 -14.62 6.06 58.31
CA MET A 92 -13.74 4.89 58.21
C MET A 92 -13.04 4.78 56.85
N LEU A 93 -13.70 5.16 55.75
CA LEU A 93 -13.08 5.25 54.42
C LEU A 93 -12.05 6.37 54.35
N SER A 94 -12.36 7.57 54.88
CA SER A 94 -11.41 8.68 54.94
C SER A 94 -10.23 8.36 55.85
N LYS A 95 -10.46 7.71 57.00
CA LYS A 95 -9.37 7.23 57.89
C LYS A 95 -8.56 6.11 57.26
N LYS A 96 -9.16 5.18 56.51
CA LYS A 96 -8.42 4.14 55.78
C LYS A 96 -7.63 4.71 54.62
N LEU A 97 -8.15 5.73 53.93
CA LEU A 97 -7.44 6.44 52.87
C LEU A 97 -6.29 7.26 53.44
N ASP A 98 -6.48 7.97 54.56
CA ASP A 98 -5.43 8.70 55.27
C ASP A 98 -4.36 7.73 55.82
N ASN A 99 -4.77 6.60 56.38
CA ASN A 99 -3.84 5.58 56.86
C ASN A 99 -3.09 4.91 55.70
N LEU A 100 -3.73 4.68 54.54
CA LEU A 100 -3.05 4.17 53.35
C LEU A 100 -2.07 5.19 52.76
N LEU A 101 -2.44 6.47 52.71
CA LEU A 101 -1.54 7.54 52.27
C LEU A 101 -0.32 7.67 53.22
N LYS A 102 -0.56 7.50 54.52
CA LYS A 102 0.45 7.62 55.57
C LYS A 102 1.35 6.39 55.67
N ASP A 103 0.80 5.18 55.51
CA ASP A 103 1.55 3.91 55.53
C ASP A 103 2.34 3.68 54.25
N ALA A 104 1.83 4.14 53.09
CA ALA A 104 2.55 4.06 51.82
C ALA A 104 3.66 5.11 51.67
N LYS A 105 3.88 5.98 52.68
CA LYS A 105 4.83 7.10 52.63
C LYS A 105 4.74 7.88 51.31
N ILE A 106 3.52 8.22 50.90
CA ILE A 106 3.34 9.18 49.81
C ILE A 106 3.58 10.57 50.40
N ASP A 107 4.84 10.83 50.74
CA ASP A 107 5.33 12.14 51.12
C ASP A 107 5.13 13.08 49.92
N GLY A 108 4.87 14.37 50.17
CA GLY A 108 4.70 15.35 49.09
C GLY A 108 5.88 15.38 48.10
N ALA A 109 7.06 14.94 48.54
CA ALA A 109 8.24 14.73 47.70
C ALA A 109 8.08 13.60 46.66
N LEU A 110 7.36 12.52 46.98
CA LEU A 110 7.06 11.41 46.06
C LEU A 110 6.00 11.82 45.03
N MET A 111 5.01 12.62 45.45
CA MET A 111 4.03 13.22 44.53
C MET A 111 4.68 14.24 43.60
N ALA A 112 5.60 15.06 44.12
CA ALA A 112 6.40 15.99 43.30
C ALA A 112 7.29 15.24 42.31
N SER A 113 7.99 14.19 42.75
CA SER A 113 8.85 13.39 41.87
C SER A 113 8.07 12.60 40.82
N LEU A 114 6.85 12.15 41.14
CA LEU A 114 5.93 11.56 40.17
C LEU A 114 5.45 12.61 39.16
N GLY A 115 5.11 13.82 39.62
CA GLY A 115 4.75 14.94 38.76
C GLY A 115 5.90 15.31 37.80
N ASP A 116 7.11 15.40 38.32
CA ASP A 116 8.32 15.63 37.51
C ASP A 116 8.58 14.47 36.55
N SER A 117 8.35 13.21 36.96
CA SER A 117 8.49 12.03 36.10
C SER A 117 7.48 12.01 34.96
N ILE A 118 6.22 12.36 35.24
CA ILE A 118 5.15 12.47 34.22
C ILE A 118 5.47 13.62 33.27
N LYS A 119 5.93 14.77 33.78
CA LYS A 119 6.30 15.92 32.96
C LYS A 119 7.53 15.65 32.09
N ASN A 120 8.53 14.93 32.62
CA ASN A 120 9.69 14.49 31.86
C ASN A 120 9.31 13.45 30.80
N PHE A 121 8.41 12.52 31.12
CA PHE A 121 7.87 11.55 30.16
C PHE A 121 7.06 12.22 29.05
N GLU A 122 6.23 13.21 29.37
CA GLU A 122 5.51 14.02 28.38
C GLU A 122 6.48 14.76 27.44
N GLY A 123 7.55 15.34 27.99
CA GLY A 123 8.61 15.97 27.20
C GLY A 123 9.33 15.00 26.27
N ALA A 124 9.69 13.81 26.77
CA ALA A 124 10.32 12.76 25.97
C ALA A 124 9.37 12.23 24.88
N ALA A 125 8.11 11.98 25.20
CA ALA A 125 7.09 11.51 24.26
C ALA A 125 6.83 12.53 23.14
N LYS A 126 6.79 13.83 23.46
CA LYS A 126 6.69 14.92 22.46
C LYS A 126 7.90 14.99 21.54
N GLY A 127 9.10 14.64 22.02
CA GLY A 127 10.31 14.54 21.21
C GLY A 127 10.36 13.31 20.27
N ILE A 128 9.60 12.25 20.57
CA ILE A 128 9.55 11.04 19.74
C ILE A 128 8.81 11.28 18.42
N SER A 129 7.67 11.99 18.42
CA SER A 129 6.89 12.24 17.19
C SER A 129 7.71 12.83 16.03
N PRO A 130 8.42 13.97 16.19
CA PRO A 130 9.22 14.53 15.09
C PRO A 130 10.43 13.64 14.72
N THR A 131 10.93 12.83 15.65
CA THR A 131 12.01 11.87 15.38
C THR A 131 11.51 10.70 14.52
N VAL A 132 10.27 10.24 14.73
CA VAL A 132 9.64 9.19 13.92
C VAL A 132 9.43 9.65 12.48
N ASP A 133 8.93 10.88 12.28
CA ASP A 133 8.76 11.46 10.95
C ASP A 133 10.12 11.63 10.24
N GLY A 134 11.15 12.09 10.95
CA GLY A 134 12.52 12.18 10.44
C GLY A 134 13.12 10.83 10.05
N MET A 135 12.90 9.79 10.86
CA MET A 135 13.35 8.42 10.55
C MET A 135 12.65 7.85 9.32
N GLN A 136 11.35 8.12 9.13
CA GLN A 136 10.63 7.70 7.93
C GLN A 136 11.16 8.42 6.68
N ALA A 137 11.41 9.73 6.77
CA ALA A 137 12.02 10.49 5.68
C ALA A 137 13.42 9.98 5.34
N GLN A 138 14.25 9.66 6.34
CA GLN A 138 15.58 9.08 6.16
C GLN A 138 15.52 7.71 5.48
N LYS A 139 14.58 6.86 5.91
CA LYS A 139 14.37 5.53 5.31
C LYS A 139 13.95 5.66 3.85
N LYS A 140 12.98 6.53 3.57
CA LYS A 140 12.52 6.80 2.20
C LYS A 140 13.66 7.35 1.34
N TYR A 141 14.46 8.29 1.85
CA TYR A 141 15.62 8.80 1.15
C TYR A 141 16.64 7.69 0.83
N SER A 142 16.89 6.78 1.78
CA SER A 142 17.77 5.63 1.55
C SER A 142 17.22 4.68 0.48
N GLU A 143 15.91 4.42 0.48
CA GLU A 143 15.25 3.59 -0.54
C GLU A 143 15.34 4.25 -1.93
N GLU A 144 15.01 5.54 -2.04
CA GLU A 144 15.11 6.31 -3.29
C GLU A 144 16.56 6.38 -3.79
N MET A 145 17.54 6.55 -2.92
CA MET A 145 18.96 6.54 -3.28
C MET A 145 19.40 5.17 -3.81
N SER A 146 18.95 4.08 -3.18
CA SER A 146 19.22 2.72 -3.64
C SER A 146 18.60 2.46 -5.02
N LEU A 147 17.36 2.95 -5.23
CA LEU A 147 16.66 2.83 -6.50
C LEU A 147 17.34 3.65 -7.60
N ALA A 148 17.77 4.88 -7.29
CA ALA A 148 18.54 5.72 -8.20
C ALA A 148 19.88 5.07 -8.58
N ALA A 149 20.59 4.44 -7.62
CA ALA A 149 21.82 3.70 -7.89
C ALA A 149 21.58 2.54 -8.88
N ALA A 150 20.51 1.75 -8.66
CA ALA A 150 20.14 0.66 -9.56
C ALA A 150 19.76 1.16 -10.97
N GLN A 151 19.05 2.28 -11.07
CA GLN A 151 18.73 2.90 -12.36
C GLN A 151 19.99 3.41 -13.07
N MET A 152 20.94 3.98 -12.33
CA MET A 152 22.20 4.46 -12.90
C MET A 152 23.08 3.31 -13.39
N GLU A 153 23.10 2.18 -12.68
CA GLU A 153 23.74 0.95 -13.14
C GLU A 153 23.09 0.42 -14.42
N SER A 154 21.75 0.39 -14.48
CA SER A 154 21.02 0.03 -15.69
C SER A 154 21.34 0.97 -16.86
N LEU A 155 21.46 2.27 -16.63
CA LEU A 155 21.85 3.25 -17.64
C LEU A 155 23.25 2.96 -18.19
N ASN A 156 24.21 2.68 -17.31
CA ASN A 156 25.58 2.32 -17.72
C ASN A 156 25.58 1.02 -18.54
N SER A 157 24.82 0.01 -18.11
CA SER A 157 24.64 -1.23 -18.87
C SER A 157 24.03 -0.98 -20.25
N LEU A 158 22.99 -0.13 -20.34
CA LEU A 158 22.38 0.24 -21.62
C LEU A 158 23.36 0.96 -22.53
N TYR A 159 24.17 1.88 -22.01
CA TYR A 159 25.23 2.53 -22.78
C TYR A 159 26.26 1.53 -23.30
N LYS A 160 26.66 0.55 -22.48
CA LYS A 160 27.57 -0.52 -22.90
C LYS A 160 26.97 -1.36 -24.03
N VAL A 161 25.71 -1.79 -23.89
CA VAL A 161 25.01 -2.56 -24.94
C VAL A 161 24.85 -1.73 -26.23
N GLN A 162 24.53 -0.44 -26.12
CA GLN A 162 24.41 0.44 -27.28
C GLN A 162 25.75 0.63 -28.01
N MET A 163 26.84 0.79 -27.27
CA MET A 163 28.19 0.89 -27.82
C MET A 163 28.62 -0.43 -28.49
N GLU A 164 28.35 -1.56 -27.84
CA GLU A 164 28.64 -2.88 -28.40
C GLU A 164 27.83 -3.15 -29.67
N SER A 165 26.54 -2.78 -29.68
CA SER A 165 25.66 -2.85 -30.86
C SER A 165 26.17 -1.96 -32.00
N ALA A 166 26.58 -0.72 -31.70
CA ALA A 166 27.15 0.19 -32.70
C ALA A 166 28.45 -0.38 -33.31
N ASN A 167 29.34 -0.93 -32.48
CA ASN A 167 30.56 -1.60 -32.96
C ASN A 167 30.24 -2.83 -33.82
N ARG A 168 29.28 -3.66 -33.39
CA ARG A 168 28.84 -4.82 -34.16
C ARG A 168 28.22 -4.42 -35.50
N GLN A 169 27.42 -3.36 -35.52
CA GLN A 169 26.81 -2.83 -36.74
C GLN A 169 27.88 -2.27 -37.70
N ALA A 170 28.90 -1.59 -37.17
CA ALA A 170 30.03 -1.12 -37.96
C ALA A 170 30.79 -2.30 -38.61
N ALA A 171 31.08 -3.35 -37.84
CA ALA A 171 31.72 -4.56 -38.36
C ALA A 171 30.87 -5.27 -39.43
N ILE A 172 29.55 -5.37 -39.22
CA ILE A 172 28.62 -5.93 -40.23
C ILE A 172 28.63 -5.10 -41.52
N ASN A 173 28.65 -3.77 -41.41
CA ASN A 173 28.71 -2.90 -42.58
C ASN A 173 30.02 -3.08 -43.35
N GLU A 174 31.15 -3.19 -42.65
CA GLU A 174 32.45 -3.43 -43.27
C GLU A 174 32.48 -4.79 -44.01
N GLU A 175 32.01 -5.85 -43.34
CA GLU A 175 31.88 -7.18 -43.94
C GLU A 175 30.93 -7.19 -45.14
N ALA A 176 29.81 -6.48 -45.07
CA ALA A 176 28.86 -6.37 -46.18
C ALA A 176 29.47 -5.66 -47.40
N VAL A 177 30.25 -4.60 -47.19
CA VAL A 177 30.97 -3.90 -48.26
C VAL A 177 32.03 -4.80 -48.89
N GLU A 178 32.78 -5.54 -48.08
CA GLU A 178 33.77 -6.52 -48.57
C GLU A 178 33.10 -7.63 -49.39
N ASN A 179 32.02 -8.20 -48.88
CA ASN A 179 31.26 -9.25 -49.57
C ASN A 179 30.63 -8.75 -50.88
N ALA A 180 30.09 -7.52 -50.90
CA ALA A 180 29.58 -6.91 -52.12
C ALA A 180 30.69 -6.72 -53.17
N THR A 181 31.92 -6.39 -52.73
CA THR A 181 33.08 -6.26 -53.61
C THR A 181 33.48 -7.62 -54.20
N LYS A 182 33.59 -8.66 -53.37
CA LYS A 182 33.86 -10.04 -53.85
C LYS A 182 32.78 -10.54 -54.80
N LEU A 183 31.51 -10.29 -54.50
CA LEU A 183 30.40 -10.66 -55.37
C LEU A 183 30.50 -9.96 -56.73
N LYS A 184 30.83 -8.67 -56.75
CA LYS A 184 31.07 -7.92 -58.00
C LYS A 184 32.19 -8.56 -58.82
N GLU A 185 33.31 -8.91 -58.19
CA GLU A 185 34.43 -9.59 -58.88
C GLU A 185 34.02 -10.94 -59.47
N GLN A 186 33.28 -11.75 -58.71
CA GLN A 186 32.76 -13.04 -59.19
C GLN A 186 31.76 -12.86 -60.35
N MET A 187 30.87 -11.87 -60.26
CA MET A 187 29.94 -11.56 -61.35
C MET A 187 30.66 -11.08 -62.62
N GLN A 188 31.71 -10.27 -62.49
CA GLN A 188 32.55 -9.86 -63.61
C GLN A 188 33.27 -11.05 -64.26
N SER A 189 33.82 -11.94 -63.45
CA SER A 189 34.44 -13.19 -63.94
C SER A 189 33.42 -14.08 -64.66
N LEU A 190 32.22 -14.25 -64.09
CA LEU A 190 31.14 -15.01 -64.71
C LEU A 190 30.71 -14.40 -66.06
N ALA A 191 30.54 -13.09 -66.12
CA ALA A 191 30.21 -12.38 -67.36
C ALA A 191 31.32 -12.53 -68.42
N SER A 192 32.59 -12.44 -68.02
CA SER A 192 33.73 -12.66 -68.91
C SER A 192 33.78 -14.08 -69.47
N ASN A 193 33.56 -15.08 -68.61
CA ASN A 193 33.50 -16.49 -68.99
C ASN A 193 32.33 -16.77 -69.94
N LEU A 194 31.13 -16.25 -69.65
CA LEU A 194 29.97 -16.37 -70.54
C LEU A 194 30.21 -15.70 -71.90
N SER A 195 30.84 -14.51 -71.91
CA SER A 195 31.19 -13.81 -73.15
C SER A 195 32.17 -14.62 -73.99
N SER A 196 33.21 -15.18 -73.34
CA SER A 196 34.21 -16.04 -73.99
C SER A 196 33.58 -17.32 -74.55
N LEU A 197 32.69 -17.95 -73.78
CA LEU A 197 31.95 -19.14 -74.20
C LEU A 197 31.07 -18.82 -75.41
N ASN A 198 30.30 -17.73 -75.35
CA ASN A 198 29.45 -17.29 -76.45
C ASN A 198 30.26 -16.92 -77.70
N GLY A 199 31.46 -16.36 -77.53
CA GLY A 199 32.41 -16.10 -78.61
C GLY A 199 32.90 -17.38 -79.31
N VAL A 200 33.22 -18.43 -78.55
CA VAL A 200 33.61 -19.75 -79.10
C VAL A 200 32.42 -20.41 -79.80
N TYR A 201 31.22 -20.36 -79.22
CA TYR A 201 30.00 -20.88 -79.86
C TYR A 201 29.66 -20.12 -81.14
N GLY A 202 29.78 -18.78 -81.15
CA GLY A 202 29.59 -17.96 -82.34
C GLY A 202 30.64 -18.26 -83.42
N GLY A 203 31.90 -18.45 -83.03
CA GLY A 203 32.97 -18.87 -83.93
C GLY A 203 32.73 -20.27 -84.53
N MET A 204 32.24 -21.21 -83.73
CA MET A 204 31.92 -22.56 -84.16
C MET A 204 30.69 -22.60 -85.07
N LEU A 205 29.63 -21.84 -84.78
CA LEU A 205 28.44 -21.72 -85.64
C LEU A 205 28.79 -21.07 -86.99
N SER A 206 29.63 -20.03 -86.96
CA SER A 206 30.11 -19.34 -88.17
C SER A 206 31.02 -20.23 -89.01
N ALA A 207 31.79 -21.13 -88.40
CA ALA A 207 32.57 -22.15 -89.09
C ALA A 207 31.71 -23.30 -89.64
N MET A 208 30.61 -23.64 -88.98
CA MET A 208 29.69 -24.72 -89.39
C MET A 208 28.71 -24.28 -90.50
N ASN A 209 28.40 -22.99 -90.59
CA ASN A 209 27.48 -22.41 -91.58
C ASN A 209 28.18 -21.90 -92.86
N LYS A 210 29.49 -22.13 -93.00
CA LYS A 210 30.32 -21.62 -94.12
C LYS A 210 30.69 -22.68 -95.17
N ASN A 211 29.94 -23.76 -95.24
CA ASN A 211 29.94 -24.75 -96.33
C ASN A 211 28.55 -24.77 -96.99
#